data_AF-F6FUS7-F1
#
_entry.id   AF-F6FUS7-F1
#
_cell.length_a   1.000
_cell.length_b   1.000
_cell.length_c   1.000
_cell.angle_alpha   90.00
_cell.angle_beta   90.00
_cell.angle_gamma   90.00
#
_symmetry.space_group_name_H-M   'P 1'
#
loop_
_entity.id
_entity.type
_entity.pdbx_description
1 polymer ?
#
loop_
_entity_poly.entity_id
_entity_poly.type
_entity_poly.pdbx_seq_one_letter_code
_entity_poly.pdbx_strand_id
1 'polypeptide(L)'
;MSGQRTGGSRPSYLSPDYRSPGDRVHRRPSAAVLRRRRRVVAGLALGVVLLVAVLTAFVWPGFARSDDPTPAATVTAPPPTPTVEPTGRPENQTALLTALPDTVLQLALRAVEPRADWEDERDAVEAWTLAYADGPDANAAGAAVVRLVVGQWGDERTAGGVLDDLLADAGEATMSGDVTVDGESAGTYAVTPGAEDGTAVVTWRNGTVVLQATGPAGLVEDFYSAFPL
;
A
#
# COMPACT_ATOMS: atom_id res chain seq x y z
N MET A 1 62.11 -33.61 -117.38
CA MET A 1 62.84 -34.73 -116.75
C MET A 1 62.10 -35.14 -115.48
N SER A 2 61.97 -36.44 -115.30
CA SER A 2 61.13 -37.17 -114.35
C SER A 2 61.47 -36.95 -112.87
N GLY A 3 60.51 -37.24 -111.97
CA GLY A 3 60.81 -37.37 -110.53
C GLY A 3 59.59 -37.43 -109.60
N GLN A 4 58.86 -38.54 -109.63
CA GLN A 4 57.75 -38.90 -108.74
C GLN A 4 58.27 -39.37 -107.35
N ARG A 5 57.58 -39.06 -106.24
CA ARG A 5 57.49 -39.96 -105.06
C ARG A 5 56.29 -39.65 -104.15
N THR A 6 55.52 -40.71 -103.91
CA THR A 6 54.44 -41.04 -102.95
C THR A 6 54.80 -40.73 -101.49
N GLY A 7 53.92 -40.55 -100.49
CA GLY A 7 52.56 -41.03 -100.21
C GLY A 7 52.53 -41.66 -98.80
N GLY A 8 51.55 -41.34 -97.95
CA GLY A 8 51.41 -41.92 -96.59
C GLY A 8 49.99 -41.76 -96.01
N SER A 9 49.39 -42.89 -95.58
CA SER A 9 47.98 -43.16 -95.23
C SER A 9 47.39 -42.46 -93.99
N ARG A 10 46.05 -42.33 -93.95
CA ARG A 10 45.23 -41.91 -92.78
C ARG A 10 44.23 -43.01 -92.33
N PRO A 11 43.78 -43.05 -91.06
CA PRO A 11 43.08 -44.19 -90.45
C PRO A 11 41.55 -44.22 -90.62
N SER A 12 41.01 -45.45 -90.62
CA SER A 12 39.65 -45.88 -90.97
C SER A 12 38.56 -45.71 -89.90
N TYR A 13 38.09 -44.49 -89.62
CA TYR A 13 36.87 -44.26 -88.82
C TYR A 13 35.78 -43.45 -89.55
N LEU A 14 35.92 -43.27 -90.86
CA LEU A 14 34.96 -42.53 -91.69
C LEU A 14 34.37 -43.46 -92.77
N SER A 15 33.66 -44.50 -92.35
CA SER A 15 32.76 -45.23 -93.24
C SER A 15 31.30 -44.84 -92.93
N PRO A 16 30.50 -44.48 -93.95
CA PRO A 16 29.23 -43.78 -93.79
C PRO A 16 28.07 -44.63 -93.23
N ASP A 17 28.31 -45.90 -92.87
CA ASP A 17 27.24 -46.86 -92.54
C ASP A 17 27.09 -47.19 -91.04
N TYR A 18 27.65 -46.38 -90.13
CA TYR A 18 27.49 -46.62 -88.69
C TYR A 18 26.19 -46.00 -88.14
N ARG A 19 25.15 -46.83 -87.92
CA ARG A 19 23.91 -46.46 -87.21
C ARG A 19 23.85 -47.15 -85.84
N SER A 20 23.75 -46.36 -84.77
CA SER A 20 23.57 -46.83 -83.40
C SER A 20 22.07 -47.04 -83.07
N PRO A 21 21.62 -48.21 -82.57
CA PRO A 21 20.23 -48.44 -82.21
C PRO A 21 19.94 -48.17 -80.73
N GLY A 22 18.87 -47.41 -80.46
CA GLY A 22 18.04 -47.60 -79.27
C GLY A 22 17.83 -46.38 -78.39
N ASP A 23 16.58 -45.91 -78.32
CA ASP A 23 15.97 -45.65 -77.00
C ASP A 23 14.43 -45.62 -77.09
N ARG A 24 13.76 -46.49 -76.31
CA ARG A 24 12.31 -46.50 -76.09
C ARG A 24 12.00 -45.93 -74.69
N VAL A 25 11.22 -44.86 -74.69
CA VAL A 25 10.34 -44.26 -73.67
C VAL A 25 10.25 -44.94 -72.28
N HIS A 26 10.63 -44.19 -71.23
CA HIS A 26 10.07 -44.30 -69.88
C HIS A 26 9.38 -42.97 -69.49
N ARG A 27 8.05 -42.99 -69.29
CA ARG A 27 7.29 -41.83 -68.77
C ARG A 27 7.60 -41.65 -67.27
N ARG A 28 8.30 -40.55 -66.93
CA ARG A 28 8.50 -40.10 -65.54
C ARG A 28 7.18 -39.52 -64.96
N PRO A 29 6.85 -39.73 -63.68
CA PRO A 29 5.71 -39.07 -63.04
C PRO A 29 5.91 -37.54 -63.05
N SER A 30 4.86 -36.79 -63.39
CA SER A 30 4.95 -35.34 -63.59
C SER A 30 5.19 -34.57 -62.29
N ALA A 31 5.99 -33.50 -62.38
CA ALA A 31 6.43 -32.66 -61.27
C ALA A 31 5.30 -32.01 -60.44
N ALA A 32 4.07 -31.97 -60.98
CA ALA A 32 2.90 -31.43 -60.31
C ALA A 32 2.46 -32.27 -59.09
N VAL A 33 2.62 -33.60 -59.16
CA VAL A 33 2.21 -34.52 -58.08
C VAL A 33 3.09 -34.34 -56.83
N LEU A 34 4.40 -34.12 -57.04
CA LEU A 34 5.37 -33.92 -55.95
C LEU A 34 5.14 -32.60 -55.21
N ARG A 35 4.76 -31.52 -55.92
CA ARG A 35 4.47 -30.21 -55.29
C ARG A 35 3.20 -30.24 -54.45
N ARG A 36 2.16 -30.95 -54.89
CA ARG A 36 0.93 -31.15 -54.11
C ARG A 36 1.19 -31.96 -52.84
N ARG A 37 1.99 -33.03 -52.94
CA ARG A 37 2.39 -33.86 -51.79
C ARG A 37 3.20 -33.08 -50.75
N ARG A 38 4.14 -32.22 -51.18
CA ARG A 38 4.92 -31.36 -50.27
C ARG A 38 4.06 -30.37 -49.50
N ARG A 39 3.06 -29.75 -50.13
CA ARG A 39 2.14 -28.81 -49.46
C ARG A 39 1.27 -29.50 -48.41
N VAL A 40 0.79 -30.71 -48.71
CA VAL A 40 0.00 -31.51 -47.74
C VAL A 40 0.85 -31.91 -46.53
N VAL A 41 2.09 -32.34 -46.75
CA VAL A 41 3.02 -32.69 -45.65
C VAL A 41 3.37 -31.48 -44.81
N ALA A 42 3.61 -30.31 -45.42
CA ALA A 42 3.88 -29.08 -44.69
C ALA A 42 2.67 -28.63 -43.84
N GLY A 43 1.45 -28.72 -44.39
CA GLY A 43 0.23 -28.42 -43.64
C GLY A 43 0.01 -29.36 -42.46
N LEU A 44 0.26 -30.66 -42.64
CA LEU A 44 0.18 -31.66 -41.56
C LEU A 44 1.20 -31.37 -40.46
N ALA A 45 2.44 -31.05 -40.82
CA ALA A 45 3.49 -30.72 -39.87
C ALA A 45 3.14 -29.48 -39.03
N LEU A 46 2.62 -28.43 -39.67
CA LEU A 46 2.15 -27.22 -38.97
C LEU A 46 1.00 -27.55 -38.00
N GLY A 47 0.05 -28.38 -38.43
CA GLY A 47 -1.07 -28.83 -37.59
C GLY A 47 -0.59 -29.60 -36.35
N VAL A 48 0.40 -30.48 -36.50
CA VAL A 48 1.00 -31.23 -35.38
C VAL A 48 1.71 -30.29 -34.41
N VAL A 49 2.47 -29.31 -34.90
CA VAL A 49 3.15 -28.33 -34.03
C VAL A 49 2.15 -27.51 -33.22
N LEU A 50 1.06 -27.05 -33.85
CA LEU A 50 -0.01 -26.33 -33.17
C LEU A 50 -0.71 -27.19 -32.11
N LEU A 51 -0.98 -28.46 -32.43
CA LEU A 51 -1.58 -29.40 -31.47
C LEU A 51 -0.68 -29.61 -30.25
N VAL A 52 0.62 -29.80 -30.47
CA VAL A 52 1.60 -29.95 -29.37
C VAL A 52 1.64 -28.70 -28.51
N ALA A 53 1.67 -27.51 -29.11
CA ALA A 53 1.68 -26.24 -28.38
C ALA A 53 0.44 -26.08 -27.48
N VAL A 54 -0.75 -26.41 -27.99
CA VAL A 54 -2.01 -26.36 -27.23
C VAL A 54 -2.00 -27.38 -26.08
N LEU A 55 -1.52 -28.59 -26.32
CA LEU A 55 -1.41 -29.62 -25.28
C LEU A 55 -0.41 -29.21 -24.19
N THR A 56 0.75 -28.66 -24.54
CA THR A 56 1.71 -28.16 -23.56
C THR A 56 1.16 -26.99 -22.76
N ALA A 57 0.32 -26.15 -23.37
CA ALA A 57 -0.33 -25.03 -22.69
C ALA A 57 -1.36 -25.48 -21.65
N PHE A 58 -2.07 -26.57 -21.92
CA PHE A 58 -3.05 -27.15 -20.98
C PHE A 58 -2.40 -28.00 -19.88
N VAL A 59 -1.36 -28.77 -20.21
CA VAL A 59 -0.72 -29.70 -19.26
C VAL A 59 0.29 -29.01 -18.35
N TRP A 60 0.94 -27.93 -18.81
CA TRP A 60 1.94 -27.19 -18.03
C TRP A 60 1.73 -25.66 -18.14
N PRO A 61 0.73 -25.07 -17.47
CA PRO A 61 0.47 -23.62 -17.53
C PRO A 61 1.52 -22.78 -16.76
N GLY A 62 2.65 -23.37 -16.36
CA GLY A 62 3.71 -22.72 -15.59
C GLY A 62 4.32 -21.47 -16.26
N PHE A 63 4.22 -21.34 -17.59
CA PHE A 63 4.62 -20.13 -18.31
C PHE A 63 3.54 -19.02 -18.30
N ALA A 64 2.32 -19.33 -17.85
CA ALA A 64 1.19 -18.39 -17.75
C ALA A 64 0.91 -17.95 -16.30
N ARG A 65 1.68 -18.45 -15.33
CA ARG A 65 1.63 -17.96 -13.96
C ARG A 65 2.61 -16.81 -13.83
N SER A 66 2.09 -15.62 -13.54
CA SER A 66 2.90 -14.58 -12.91
C SER A 66 3.30 -15.08 -11.53
N ASP A 67 4.54 -14.86 -11.11
CA ASP A 67 4.92 -15.11 -9.72
C ASP A 67 4.01 -14.26 -8.81
N ASP A 68 3.42 -14.89 -7.79
CA ASP A 68 2.66 -14.15 -6.78
C ASP A 68 3.57 -13.06 -6.18
N PRO A 69 3.09 -11.83 -5.97
CA PRO A 69 3.91 -10.77 -5.42
C PRO A 69 4.44 -11.22 -4.06
N THR A 70 5.78 -11.30 -3.95
CA THR A 70 6.44 -11.60 -2.68
C THR A 70 5.97 -10.60 -1.63
N PRO A 71 5.43 -11.04 -0.47
CA PRO A 71 4.98 -10.12 0.56
C PRO A 71 6.15 -9.24 1.00
N ALA A 72 5.99 -7.93 0.84
CA ALA A 72 6.97 -6.96 1.32
C ALA A 72 6.92 -6.95 2.85
N ALA A 73 8.05 -7.23 3.49
CA ALA A 73 8.20 -7.04 4.92
C ALA A 73 8.29 -5.53 5.20
N THR A 74 7.21 -4.95 5.72
CA THR A 74 7.24 -3.60 6.30
C THR A 74 7.92 -3.66 7.66
N VAL A 75 9.05 -2.97 7.79
CA VAL A 75 9.69 -2.71 9.08
C VAL A 75 8.99 -1.50 9.71
N THR A 76 8.18 -1.75 10.72
CA THR A 76 7.57 -0.68 11.54
C THR A 76 8.62 -0.22 12.56
N ALA A 77 8.97 1.07 12.52
CA ALA A 77 9.81 1.68 13.54
C ALA A 77 9.07 1.67 14.90
N PRO A 78 9.80 1.64 16.04
CA PRO A 78 9.15 1.78 17.35
C PRO A 78 8.43 3.14 17.45
N PRO A 79 7.36 3.23 18.27
CA PRO A 79 6.71 4.51 18.55
C PRO A 79 7.74 5.52 19.07
N PRO A 80 7.65 6.80 18.67
CA PRO A 80 8.59 7.81 19.13
C PRO A 80 8.42 8.04 20.63
N THR A 81 9.53 8.35 21.31
CA THR A 81 9.60 8.60 22.75
C THR A 81 10.04 10.04 23.03
N PRO A 82 9.65 10.64 24.16
CA PRO A 82 9.98 12.04 24.44
C PRO A 82 11.47 12.20 24.71
N THR A 83 12.02 13.34 24.30
CA THR A 83 13.42 13.72 24.53
C THR A 83 13.59 14.66 25.73
N VAL A 84 12.48 15.13 26.30
CA VAL A 84 12.42 16.01 27.47
C VAL A 84 11.67 15.32 28.60
N GLU A 85 12.07 15.59 29.84
CA GLU A 85 11.39 15.06 31.02
C GLU A 85 10.07 15.83 31.28
N PRO A 86 9.00 15.13 31.69
CA PRO A 86 7.74 15.75 32.10
C PRO A 86 7.90 16.75 33.25
N THR A 87 7.06 17.79 33.27
CA THR A 87 7.02 18.81 34.32
C THR A 87 5.64 19.46 34.42
N GLY A 88 5.46 20.35 35.39
CA GLY A 88 4.23 21.15 35.55
C GLY A 88 3.11 20.50 36.35
N ARG A 89 3.31 19.27 36.84
CA ARG A 89 2.34 18.57 37.69
C ARG A 89 2.33 19.17 39.10
N PRO A 90 1.16 19.44 39.70
CA PRO A 90 1.08 19.95 41.08
C PRO A 90 1.50 18.88 42.10
N GLU A 91 1.93 19.29 43.30
CA GLU A 91 2.30 18.33 44.37
C GLU A 91 1.08 17.55 44.89
N ASN A 92 -0.06 18.23 45.05
CA ASN A 92 -1.29 17.66 45.58
C ASN A 92 -2.23 17.24 44.46
N GLN A 93 -1.96 16.10 43.84
CA GLN A 93 -2.73 15.63 42.69
C GLN A 93 -3.99 14.91 43.14
N THR A 94 -5.04 15.09 42.35
CA THR A 94 -6.28 14.34 42.46
C THR A 94 -6.14 12.98 41.79
N ALA A 95 -7.14 12.12 41.98
CA ALA A 95 -7.18 10.83 41.31
C ALA A 95 -7.23 10.99 39.77
N LEU A 96 -7.99 11.97 39.27
CA LEU A 96 -8.08 12.28 37.85
C LEU A 96 -6.72 12.65 37.27
N LEU A 97 -6.02 13.63 37.87
CA LEU A 97 -4.70 14.02 37.41
C LEU A 97 -3.72 12.85 37.47
N THR A 98 -3.74 12.05 38.53
CA THR A 98 -2.83 10.90 38.71
C THR A 98 -3.02 9.85 37.60
N ALA A 99 -4.23 9.72 37.05
CA ALA A 99 -4.52 8.80 35.97
C ALA A 99 -4.00 9.27 34.59
N LEU A 100 -3.79 10.58 34.41
CA LEU A 100 -3.31 11.13 33.14
C LEU A 100 -1.82 10.80 32.94
N PRO A 101 -1.41 10.41 31.72
CA PRO A 101 -0.04 10.02 31.47
C PRO A 101 0.91 11.23 31.52
N ASP A 102 2.13 11.04 32.00
CA ASP A 102 3.15 12.07 31.94
C ASP A 102 3.75 12.22 30.52
N THR A 103 3.59 11.20 29.67
CA THR A 103 4.09 11.17 28.30
C THR A 103 3.12 10.47 27.35
N VAL A 104 3.02 10.97 26.12
CA VAL A 104 2.25 10.34 25.04
C VAL A 104 3.08 10.50 23.76
N LEU A 105 3.51 9.38 23.17
CA LEU A 105 4.44 9.37 22.03
C LEU A 105 5.72 10.20 22.36
N GLN A 106 6.11 11.12 21.48
CA GLN A 106 7.23 12.05 21.70
C GLN A 106 6.92 13.22 22.64
N LEU A 107 5.67 13.36 23.09
CA LEU A 107 5.26 14.53 23.86
C LEU A 107 5.36 14.24 25.36
N ALA A 108 5.96 15.16 26.11
CA ALA A 108 5.98 15.15 27.56
C ALA A 108 5.04 16.23 28.11
N LEU A 109 4.41 15.96 29.25
CA LEU A 109 3.61 16.94 29.97
C LEU A 109 4.50 18.14 30.38
N ARG A 110 4.02 19.36 30.12
CA ARG A 110 4.75 20.62 30.39
C ARG A 110 4.04 21.53 31.38
N ALA A 111 2.70 21.52 31.37
CA ALA A 111 1.88 22.39 32.19
C ALA A 111 0.54 21.73 32.51
N VAL A 112 0.01 22.06 33.69
CA VAL A 112 -1.32 21.68 34.16
C VAL A 112 -1.94 22.92 34.80
N GLU A 113 -3.09 23.34 34.32
CA GLU A 113 -3.80 24.54 34.77
C GLU A 113 -5.28 24.20 35.02
N PRO A 114 -5.92 24.74 36.08
CA PRO A 114 -7.35 24.54 36.32
C PRO A 114 -8.19 25.04 35.14
N ARG A 115 -9.29 24.35 34.83
CA ARG A 115 -10.29 24.76 33.84
C ARG A 115 -11.57 25.21 34.53
N ALA A 116 -11.53 26.38 35.15
CA ALA A 116 -12.62 26.91 35.99
C ALA A 116 -13.95 27.06 35.26
N ASP A 117 -13.96 27.40 33.96
CA ASP A 117 -15.19 27.50 33.17
C ASP A 117 -15.91 26.16 32.99
N TRP A 118 -15.19 25.03 32.95
CA TRP A 118 -15.84 23.71 32.93
C TRP A 118 -16.47 23.39 34.29
N GLU A 119 -15.88 23.83 35.38
CA GLU A 119 -16.44 23.68 36.73
C GLU A 119 -17.66 24.59 36.92
N ASP A 120 -17.54 25.87 36.55
CA ASP A 120 -18.55 26.91 36.78
C ASP A 120 -19.72 26.85 35.79
N GLU A 121 -19.47 26.51 34.52
CA GLU A 121 -20.47 26.59 33.44
C GLU A 121 -20.97 25.22 32.96
N ARG A 122 -20.18 24.16 33.19
CA ARG A 122 -20.52 22.78 32.75
C ARG A 122 -20.70 21.82 33.92
N ASP A 123 -20.68 22.29 35.17
CA ASP A 123 -20.83 21.49 36.39
C ASP A 123 -19.82 20.32 36.49
N ALA A 124 -18.61 20.51 35.97
CA ALA A 124 -17.54 19.55 36.19
C ALA A 124 -17.18 19.48 37.68
N VAL A 125 -17.00 18.27 38.21
CA VAL A 125 -16.50 18.06 39.57
C VAL A 125 -15.08 18.58 39.71
N GLU A 126 -14.31 18.45 38.63
CA GLU A 126 -12.92 18.89 38.50
C GLU A 126 -12.58 18.96 37.01
N ALA A 127 -11.83 19.98 36.59
CA ALA A 127 -11.37 20.09 35.21
C ALA A 127 -9.99 20.76 35.07
N TRP A 128 -9.23 20.35 34.05
CA TRP A 128 -7.86 20.81 33.79
C TRP A 128 -7.58 21.04 32.33
N THR A 129 -6.65 21.95 32.06
CA THR A 129 -5.95 22.11 30.79
C THR A 129 -4.52 21.63 30.95
N LEU A 130 -4.09 20.71 30.09
CA LEU A 130 -2.74 20.16 30.05
C LEU A 130 -2.07 20.54 28.73
N ALA A 131 -0.76 20.77 28.76
CA ALA A 131 0.05 20.96 27.57
C ALA A 131 1.08 19.84 27.43
N TYR A 132 1.00 19.06 26.36
CA TYR A 132 1.98 18.06 25.97
C TYR A 132 2.83 18.61 24.83
N ALA A 133 4.15 18.60 24.98
CA ALA A 133 5.06 19.12 23.96
C ALA A 133 6.31 18.26 23.78
N ASP A 134 6.92 18.34 22.60
CA ASP A 134 8.20 17.66 22.27
C ASP A 134 9.45 18.45 22.71
N GLY A 135 9.26 19.69 23.18
CA GLY A 135 10.33 20.59 23.61
C GLY A 135 10.12 21.15 25.02
N PRO A 136 11.15 21.82 25.57
CA PRO A 136 11.08 22.36 26.93
C PRO A 136 10.09 23.53 27.06
N ASP A 137 9.85 24.25 25.97
CA ASP A 137 8.94 25.39 25.89
C ASP A 137 7.78 25.08 24.91
N ALA A 138 6.59 24.89 25.47
CA ALA A 138 5.37 24.64 24.70
C ALA A 138 4.84 25.88 23.95
N ASN A 139 5.47 27.04 24.12
CA ASN A 139 5.13 28.27 23.39
C ASN A 139 6.18 28.64 22.33
N ALA A 140 7.24 27.83 22.19
CA ALA A 140 8.26 28.07 21.18
C ALA A 140 7.67 27.92 19.76
N ALA A 141 8.09 28.80 18.85
CA ALA A 141 7.66 28.73 17.46
C ALA A 141 8.08 27.40 16.82
N GLY A 142 7.11 26.68 16.26
CA GLY A 142 7.34 25.38 15.63
C GLY A 142 7.40 24.19 16.60
N ALA A 143 7.14 24.39 17.90
CA ALA A 143 6.99 23.28 18.84
C ALA A 143 5.77 22.42 18.47
N ALA A 144 5.91 21.09 18.53
CA ALA A 144 4.79 20.18 18.38
C ALA A 144 4.06 20.12 19.72
N VAL A 145 2.82 20.64 19.77
CA VAL A 145 2.06 20.78 21.01
C VAL A 145 0.65 20.23 20.82
N VAL A 146 0.21 19.45 21.80
CA VAL A 146 -1.19 19.06 21.99
C VAL A 146 -1.68 19.66 23.29
N ARG A 147 -2.76 20.43 23.22
CA ARG A 147 -3.48 20.95 24.40
C ARG A 147 -4.63 20.01 24.69
N LEU A 148 -4.66 19.45 25.89
CA LEU A 148 -5.70 18.55 26.35
C LEU A 148 -6.54 19.26 27.41
N VAL A 149 -7.82 19.45 27.16
CA VAL A 149 -8.79 19.77 28.20
C VAL A 149 -9.42 18.47 28.68
N VAL A 150 -9.51 18.28 29.99
CA VAL A 150 -10.12 17.11 30.61
C VAL A 150 -11.00 17.54 31.76
N GLY A 151 -12.18 16.94 31.86
CA GLY A 151 -13.11 17.17 32.97
C GLY A 151 -13.73 15.86 33.43
N GLN A 152 -14.12 15.82 34.69
CA GLN A 152 -14.86 14.70 35.28
C GLN A 152 -16.21 15.18 35.80
N TRP A 153 -17.25 14.39 35.56
CA TRP A 153 -18.61 14.63 36.07
C TRP A 153 -19.02 13.59 37.10
N GLY A 154 -20.08 13.91 37.85
CA GLY A 154 -20.63 13.02 38.88
C GLY A 154 -21.25 11.73 38.30
N ASP A 155 -21.69 11.75 37.04
CA ASP A 155 -22.30 10.60 36.38
C ASP A 155 -22.12 10.63 34.85
N GLU A 156 -22.21 9.45 34.22
CA GLU A 156 -21.96 9.26 32.79
C GLU A 156 -22.97 9.96 31.89
N ARG A 157 -24.23 10.09 32.33
CA ARG A 157 -25.27 10.76 31.54
C ARG A 157 -24.96 12.26 31.46
N THR A 158 -24.53 12.86 32.55
CA THR A 158 -24.12 14.28 32.57
C THR A 158 -22.86 14.49 31.71
N ALA A 159 -21.83 13.63 31.84
CA ALA A 159 -20.67 13.67 30.95
C ALA A 159 -21.04 13.49 29.47
N GLY A 160 -22.00 12.61 29.17
CA GLY A 160 -22.52 12.41 27.82
C GLY A 160 -23.17 13.66 27.24
N GLY A 161 -23.99 14.37 28.03
CA GLY A 161 -24.57 15.64 27.61
C GLY A 161 -23.52 16.70 27.29
N VAL A 162 -22.46 16.79 28.10
CA VAL A 162 -21.35 17.73 27.82
C VAL A 162 -20.61 17.37 26.55
N LEU A 163 -20.36 16.07 26.29
CA LEU A 163 -19.78 15.62 25.03
C LEU A 163 -20.65 16.05 23.85
N ASP A 164 -21.96 15.80 23.91
CA ASP A 164 -22.90 16.14 22.86
C ASP A 164 -22.90 17.65 22.57
N ASP A 165 -22.90 18.48 23.62
CA ASP A 165 -22.83 19.94 23.50
C ASP A 165 -21.50 20.40 22.85
N LEU A 166 -20.36 19.84 23.27
CA LEU A 166 -19.06 20.14 22.68
C LEU A 166 -19.01 19.78 21.18
N LEU A 167 -19.60 18.64 20.80
CA LEU A 167 -19.65 18.21 19.41
C LEU A 167 -20.61 19.06 18.58
N ALA A 168 -21.72 19.50 19.15
CA ALA A 168 -22.62 20.43 18.49
C ALA A 168 -21.95 21.78 18.18
N ASP A 169 -21.10 22.26 19.08
CA ASP A 169 -20.34 23.52 18.93
C ASP A 169 -19.16 23.38 17.94
N ALA A 170 -18.57 22.19 17.81
CA ALA A 170 -17.33 21.96 17.06
C ALA A 170 -17.51 21.85 15.53
N GLY A 171 -18.76 21.71 15.05
CA GLY A 171 -19.07 21.57 13.62
C GLY A 171 -19.10 20.12 13.12
N GLU A 172 -19.03 19.92 11.81
CA GLU A 172 -19.14 18.59 11.20
C GLU A 172 -17.88 17.74 11.47
N ALA A 173 -18.09 16.54 12.03
CA ALA A 173 -17.01 15.60 12.28
C ALA A 173 -16.47 15.00 10.99
N THR A 174 -15.15 15.00 10.83
CA THR A 174 -14.46 14.33 9.72
C THR A 174 -14.32 12.83 9.97
N MET A 175 -14.33 12.42 11.24
CA MET A 175 -14.29 11.03 11.68
C MET A 175 -15.03 10.91 13.02
N SER A 176 -15.70 9.79 13.25
CA SER A 176 -16.29 9.45 14.55
C SER A 176 -16.35 7.94 14.74
N GLY A 177 -16.48 7.50 15.99
CA GLY A 177 -16.61 6.09 16.32
C GLY A 177 -16.79 5.84 17.80
N ASP A 178 -16.84 4.55 18.15
CA ASP A 178 -16.93 4.10 19.53
C ASP A 178 -15.53 4.02 20.15
N VAL A 179 -15.43 4.39 21.42
CA VAL A 179 -14.28 4.13 22.27
C VAL A 179 -14.51 2.79 22.94
N THR A 180 -13.65 1.80 22.71
CA THR A 180 -13.81 0.46 23.30
C THR A 180 -12.73 0.15 24.32
N VAL A 181 -13.12 -0.40 25.47
CA VAL A 181 -12.24 -0.97 26.50
C VAL A 181 -12.60 -2.45 26.64
N ASP A 182 -11.62 -3.33 26.49
CA ASP A 182 -11.80 -4.80 26.51
C ASP A 182 -12.83 -5.37 25.52
N GLY A 183 -13.23 -4.59 24.52
CA GLY A 183 -14.22 -4.97 23.50
C GLY A 183 -15.62 -4.43 23.77
N GLU A 184 -15.84 -3.80 24.92
CA GLU A 184 -17.08 -3.08 25.24
C GLU A 184 -16.96 -1.59 24.95
N SER A 185 -18.04 -0.96 24.47
CA SER A 185 -18.09 0.48 24.25
C SER A 185 -18.07 1.24 25.58
N ALA A 186 -16.97 1.95 25.85
CA ALA A 186 -16.77 2.83 27.01
C ALA A 186 -17.14 4.30 26.74
N GLY A 187 -17.33 4.67 25.46
CA GLY A 187 -17.75 6.01 25.05
C GLY A 187 -17.72 6.18 23.54
N THR A 188 -17.68 7.42 23.08
CA THR A 188 -17.56 7.78 21.67
C THR A 188 -16.46 8.83 21.50
N TYR A 189 -15.94 8.94 20.28
CA TYR A 189 -15.02 9.99 19.88
C TYR A 189 -15.46 10.62 18.57
N ALA A 190 -15.07 11.87 18.37
CA ALA A 190 -15.14 12.53 17.08
C ALA A 190 -13.93 13.42 16.85
N VAL A 191 -13.50 13.48 15.58
CA VAL A 191 -12.49 14.39 15.08
C VAL A 191 -13.20 15.51 14.31
N THR A 192 -12.96 16.75 14.70
CA THR A 192 -13.49 17.94 14.03
C THR A 192 -12.35 18.86 13.61
N PRO A 193 -12.55 19.73 12.60
CA PRO A 193 -11.57 20.76 12.27
C PRO A 193 -11.28 21.67 13.46
N GLY A 194 -10.02 22.09 13.62
CA GLY A 194 -9.66 23.10 14.60
C GLY A 194 -9.93 24.53 14.10
N ALA A 195 -9.73 25.51 14.96
CA ALA A 195 -9.94 26.91 14.64
C ALA A 195 -8.93 27.45 13.61
N GLU A 196 -7.76 26.82 13.49
CA GLU A 196 -6.69 27.19 12.56
C GLU A 196 -6.51 26.13 11.47
N ASP A 197 -6.15 26.56 10.26
CA ASP A 197 -5.89 25.65 9.14
C ASP A 197 -4.79 24.63 9.49
N GLY A 198 -5.07 23.34 9.24
CA GLY A 198 -4.15 22.25 9.55
C GLY A 198 -4.18 21.77 11.01
N THR A 199 -5.06 22.33 11.84
CA THR A 199 -5.33 21.83 13.20
C THR A 199 -6.62 21.01 13.24
N ALA A 200 -6.71 20.12 14.23
CA ALA A 200 -7.92 19.36 14.52
C ALA A 200 -8.18 19.33 16.01
N VAL A 201 -9.41 18.97 16.36
CA VAL A 201 -9.87 18.71 17.72
C VAL A 201 -10.37 17.28 17.78
N VAL A 202 -9.89 16.48 18.72
CA VAL A 202 -10.45 15.17 19.02
C VAL A 202 -11.17 15.28 20.36
N THR A 203 -12.48 15.07 20.36
CA THR A 203 -13.29 15.06 21.59
C THR A 203 -13.78 13.64 21.85
N TRP A 204 -13.56 13.12 23.06
CA TRP A 204 -13.99 11.78 23.42
C TRP A 204 -14.40 11.68 24.88
N ARG A 205 -15.09 10.59 25.22
CA ARG A 205 -15.50 10.28 26.59
C ARG A 205 -15.05 8.89 27.00
N ASN A 206 -14.64 8.73 28.26
CA ASN A 206 -14.54 7.45 28.93
C ASN A 206 -15.32 7.51 30.25
N GLY A 207 -16.48 6.84 30.30
CA GLY A 207 -17.36 6.86 31.46
C GLY A 207 -17.79 8.28 31.84
N THR A 208 -17.30 8.77 32.99
CA THR A 208 -17.61 10.10 33.53
C THR A 208 -16.61 11.19 33.12
N VAL A 209 -15.58 10.85 32.36
CA VAL A 209 -14.52 11.77 31.94
C VAL A 209 -14.72 12.17 30.48
N VAL A 210 -14.71 13.47 30.19
CA VAL A 210 -14.70 14.01 28.83
C VAL A 210 -13.36 14.69 28.59
N LEU A 211 -12.79 14.43 27.42
CA LEU A 211 -11.49 14.92 26.99
C LEU A 211 -11.62 15.61 25.63
N GLN A 212 -10.90 16.71 25.45
CA GLN A 212 -10.79 17.43 24.19
C GLN A 212 -9.31 17.76 23.93
N ALA A 213 -8.72 17.10 22.94
CA ALA A 213 -7.36 17.36 22.51
C ALA A 213 -7.35 18.23 21.26
N THR A 214 -6.51 19.28 21.26
CA THR A 214 -6.36 20.21 20.14
C THR A 214 -4.88 20.32 19.76
N GLY A 215 -4.60 20.25 18.46
CA GLY A 215 -3.24 20.38 17.93
C GLY A 215 -3.18 20.21 16.41
N PRO A 216 -1.97 20.09 15.82
CA PRO A 216 -1.81 19.73 14.41
C PRO A 216 -2.56 18.43 14.09
N ALA A 217 -3.31 18.39 12.98
CA ALA A 217 -4.30 17.34 12.74
C ALA A 217 -3.75 15.90 12.86
N GLY A 218 -2.66 15.58 12.16
CA GLY A 218 -2.05 14.24 12.27
C GLY A 218 -1.50 13.95 13.68
N LEU A 219 -0.93 14.96 14.35
CA LEU A 219 -0.36 14.78 15.68
C LEU A 219 -1.44 14.51 16.74
N VAL A 220 -2.59 15.18 16.66
CA VAL A 220 -3.66 15.02 17.65
C VAL A 220 -4.42 13.70 17.45
N GLU A 221 -4.56 13.23 16.21
CA GLU A 221 -5.10 11.90 15.91
C GLU A 221 -4.17 10.78 16.43
N ASP A 222 -2.85 10.92 16.22
CA ASP A 222 -1.84 10.01 16.77
C ASP A 222 -1.83 10.05 18.30
N PHE A 223 -1.94 11.25 18.89
CA PHE A 223 -2.03 11.44 20.33
C PHE A 223 -3.23 10.72 20.93
N TYR A 224 -4.42 10.91 20.36
CA TYR A 224 -5.63 10.22 20.79
C TYR A 224 -5.48 8.69 20.69
N SER A 225 -4.94 8.20 19.58
CA SER A 225 -4.74 6.77 19.35
C SER A 225 -3.75 6.12 20.33
N ALA A 226 -2.79 6.89 20.83
CA ALA A 226 -1.80 6.46 21.81
C ALA A 226 -2.18 6.81 23.26
N PHE A 227 -3.27 7.55 23.47
CA PHE A 227 -3.69 7.98 24.79
C PHE A 227 -4.27 6.77 25.55
N PRO A 228 -3.84 6.53 26.81
CA PRO A 228 -4.42 5.46 27.60
C PRO A 228 -5.91 5.77 27.86
N LEU A 229 -6.77 4.85 27.40
CA LEU A 229 -8.22 4.90 27.61
C LEU A 229 -8.56 4.41 29.01
#